data_AF-A0AB39R691-F1
#
_entry.id   AF-A0AB39R691-F1
#
_cell.length_a   1.000
_cell.length_b   1.000
_cell.length_c   1.000
_cell.angle_alpha   90.00
_cell.angle_beta   90.00
_cell.angle_gamma   90.00
#
_symmetry.space_group_name_H-M   'P 1'
#
loop_
_entity.id
_entity.type
_entity.pdbx_description
1 polymer ?
#
loop_
_entity_poly.entity_id
_entity_poly.type
_entity_poly.pdbx_seq_one_letter_code
_entity_poly.pdbx_strand_id
1 'polypeptide(L)'
;MDIDVRGPRFGAAVTTVVLAVVLITGSAWLLAWQVLAFALGAAGGVARSPYGWLFRKVVRPRLGPPTEFEAPEPPQFAQAVGLVFAVVGLIGYTAGPQWLGLAAAGCALAAAFLNAAFGYCLGCEMYLVVRRVTVRSE
;
A
#
# COMPACT_ATOMS: atom_id res chain seq x y z
N MET A 1 -0.45 -19.33 -3.75
CA MET A 1 -0.97 -19.45 -2.37
C MET A 1 -1.70 -18.16 -2.08
N ASP A 2 -3.01 -18.27 -1.95
CA ASP A 2 -3.88 -17.10 -1.79
C ASP A 2 -3.76 -16.53 -0.38
N ILE A 3 -4.04 -15.22 -0.27
CA ILE A 3 -3.91 -14.45 0.96
C ILE A 3 -5.29 -14.02 1.45
N ASP A 4 -5.47 -13.96 2.76
CA ASP A 4 -6.72 -13.45 3.38
C ASP A 4 -6.88 -11.96 3.03
N VAL A 5 -8.04 -11.61 2.45
CA VAL A 5 -8.40 -10.25 2.00
C VAL A 5 -8.29 -9.21 3.13
N ARG A 6 -8.46 -9.64 4.38
CA ARG A 6 -8.35 -8.74 5.56
C ARG A 6 -6.92 -8.25 5.81
N GLY A 7 -5.91 -8.99 5.35
CA GLY A 7 -4.50 -8.62 5.49
C GLY A 7 -4.14 -7.33 4.75
N PRO A 8 -4.36 -7.25 3.42
CA PRO A 8 -4.19 -6.03 2.64
C PRO A 8 -5.00 -4.84 3.19
N ARG A 9 -6.25 -5.06 3.62
CA ARG A 9 -7.10 -4.01 4.20
C ARG A 9 -6.53 -3.46 5.51
N PHE A 10 -6.03 -4.32 6.39
CA PHE A 10 -5.35 -3.89 7.60
C PHE A 10 -4.09 -3.08 7.31
N GLY A 11 -3.26 -3.55 6.36
CA GLY A 11 -2.08 -2.83 5.93
C GLY A 11 -2.41 -1.45 5.33
N ALA A 12 -3.51 -1.35 4.58
CA ALA A 12 -4.02 -0.10 4.06
C ALA A 12 -4.45 0.85 5.19
N ALA A 13 -5.18 0.37 6.20
CA ALA A 13 -5.61 1.18 7.34
C ALA A 13 -4.41 1.76 8.11
N VAL A 14 -3.38 0.94 8.39
CA VAL A 14 -2.14 1.42 9.03
C VAL A 14 -1.44 2.46 8.14
N THR A 15 -1.36 2.19 6.84
CA THR A 15 -0.73 3.12 5.88
C THR A 15 -1.47 4.45 5.81
N THR A 16 -2.80 4.47 5.86
CA THR A 16 -3.60 5.70 5.93
C THR A 16 -3.23 6.52 7.16
N VAL A 17 -3.15 5.89 8.34
CA VAL A 17 -2.78 6.59 9.58
C VAL A 17 -1.36 7.17 9.45
N VAL A 18 -0.40 6.38 8.98
CA VAL A 18 1.00 6.82 8.80
C VAL A 18 1.09 8.00 7.83
N LEU A 19 0.45 7.91 6.66
CA LEU A 19 0.47 8.98 5.66
C LEU A 19 -0.27 10.25 6.14
N ALA A 20 -1.35 10.10 6.92
CA ALA A 20 -2.03 11.24 7.52
C ALA A 20 -1.10 11.97 8.50
N VAL A 21 -0.40 11.23 9.35
CA VAL A 21 0.59 11.81 10.27
C VAL A 21 1.75 12.46 9.50
N VAL A 22 2.22 11.86 8.41
CA VAL A 22 3.23 12.47 7.53
C VAL A 22 2.75 13.81 6.98
N LEU A 23 1.52 13.90 6.48
CA LEU A 23 0.96 15.14 5.93
C LEU A 23 0.78 16.22 6.99
N ILE A 24 0.40 15.85 8.22
CA ILE A 24 0.23 16.80 9.34
C ILE A 24 1.58 17.30 9.87
N THR A 25 2.56 16.40 9.99
CA THR A 25 3.85 16.70 10.63
C THR A 25 4.95 17.12 9.65
N GLY A 26 4.78 16.85 8.35
CA GLY A 26 5.83 17.00 7.34
C GLY A 26 7.05 16.08 7.56
N SER A 27 6.90 15.00 8.36
CA SER A 27 8.05 14.17 8.76
C SER A 27 8.55 13.28 7.62
N ALA A 28 9.66 13.67 7.01
CA ALA A 28 10.38 12.86 6.02
C ALA A 28 10.82 11.50 6.58
N TRP A 29 11.11 11.41 7.88
CA TRP A 29 11.50 10.17 8.53
C TRP A 29 10.37 9.13 8.55
N LEU A 30 9.15 9.57 8.88
CA LEU A 30 7.96 8.70 8.81
C LEU A 30 7.67 8.27 7.38
N LEU A 31 7.85 9.16 6.41
CA LEU A 31 7.68 8.82 5.01
C LEU A 31 8.76 7.84 4.52
N ALA A 32 10.00 7.98 4.96
CA ALA A 32 11.08 7.04 4.68
C ALA A 32 10.79 5.64 5.26
N TRP A 33 10.25 5.57 6.48
CA TRP A 33 9.75 4.30 7.02
C TRP A 33 8.66 3.68 6.14
N GLN A 34 7.71 4.48 5.66
CA GLN A 34 6.66 4.01 4.77
C GLN A 34 7.21 3.53 3.42
N VAL A 35 8.23 4.20 2.87
CA VAL A 35 8.98 3.75 1.68
C VAL A 35 9.57 2.35 1.93
N LEU A 36 10.21 2.12 3.07
CA LEU A 36 10.74 0.80 3.42
C LEU A 36 9.63 -0.25 3.53
N ALA A 37 8.51 0.09 4.17
CA ALA A 37 7.36 -0.81 4.28
C ALA A 37 6.81 -1.21 2.90
N PHE A 38 6.66 -0.24 1.98
CA PHE A 38 6.25 -0.50 0.60
C PHE A 38 7.29 -1.32 -0.18
N ALA A 39 8.58 -1.02 -0.03
CA ALA A 39 9.65 -1.75 -0.71
C ALA A 39 9.70 -3.23 -0.28
N LEU A 40 9.56 -3.50 1.02
CA LEU A 40 9.48 -4.86 1.55
C LEU A 40 8.21 -5.58 1.08
N GLY A 41 7.07 -4.87 1.01
CA GLY A 41 5.82 -5.42 0.49
C GLY A 41 5.86 -5.73 -1.01
N ALA A 42 6.53 -4.89 -1.80
CA ALA A 42 6.70 -5.05 -3.24
C ALA A 42 7.70 -6.17 -3.58
N ALA A 43 8.83 -6.25 -2.89
CA ALA A 43 9.88 -7.23 -3.18
C ALA A 43 9.63 -8.61 -2.52
N GLY A 44 9.15 -8.62 -1.27
CA GLY A 44 9.00 -9.83 -0.46
C GLY A 44 7.59 -10.42 -0.42
N GLY A 45 6.61 -9.70 -0.98
CA GLY A 45 5.19 -10.01 -0.93
C GLY A 45 4.44 -9.28 0.19
N VAL A 46 3.19 -8.88 -0.05
CA VAL A 46 2.36 -8.09 0.89
C VAL A 46 2.27 -8.75 2.27
N ALA A 47 2.22 -10.08 2.31
CA ALA A 47 2.11 -10.84 3.54
C ALA A 47 3.43 -10.92 4.35
N ARG A 48 4.57 -10.53 3.76
CA ARG A 48 5.87 -10.38 4.44
C ARG A 48 6.21 -8.92 4.76
N SER A 49 5.42 -7.95 4.30
CA SER A 49 5.56 -6.56 4.72
C SER A 49 5.46 -6.46 6.26
N PRO A 50 6.07 -5.45 6.90
CA PRO A 50 6.01 -5.30 8.36
C PRO A 50 4.56 -5.28 8.87
N TYR A 51 3.65 -4.66 8.12
CA TYR A 51 2.22 -4.61 8.44
C TYR A 51 1.52 -5.97 8.21
N GLY A 52 1.87 -6.70 7.15
CA GLY A 52 1.34 -8.04 6.88
C GLY A 52 1.81 -9.08 7.91
N TRP A 53 3.05 -8.97 8.38
CA TRP A 53 3.57 -9.79 9.47
C TRP A 53 2.85 -9.49 10.79
N LEU A 54 2.67 -8.20 11.12
CA LEU A 54 1.92 -7.76 12.29
C LEU A 54 0.47 -8.28 12.26
N PHE A 55 -0.20 -8.17 11.11
CA PHE A 55 -1.53 -8.73 10.92
C PHE A 55 -1.55 -10.24 11.19
N ARG A 56 -0.62 -11.00 10.60
CA ARG A 56 -0.57 -12.46 10.77
C ARG A 56 -0.31 -12.88 12.22
N LYS A 57 0.56 -12.18 12.94
CA LYS A 57 0.96 -12.57 14.31
C LYS A 57 0.02 -12.08 15.39
N VAL A 58 -0.58 -10.90 15.24
CA VAL A 58 -1.33 -10.24 16.32
C VAL A 58 -2.82 -10.18 16.05
N VAL A 59 -3.21 -9.87 14.81
CA VAL A 59 -4.62 -9.64 14.46
C VAL A 59 -5.30 -10.94 14.03
N ARG A 60 -4.68 -11.71 13.14
CA ARG A 60 -5.20 -12.96 12.59
C ARG A 60 -5.56 -14.00 13.67
N PRO A 61 -4.77 -14.23 14.74
CA PRO A 61 -5.15 -15.20 15.78
C PRO A 61 -6.39 -14.80 16.59
N ARG A 62 -6.76 -13.52 16.55
CA ARG A 62 -7.96 -12.99 17.23
C ARG A 62 -9.19 -12.97 16.33
N LEU A 63 -9.03 -13.30 15.05
CA LEU A 63 -10.09 -13.38 14.06
C LEU A 63 -10.46 -14.84 13.80
N GLY A 64 -11.73 -15.09 13.51
CA GLY A 64 -12.20 -16.40 13.04
C GLY A 64 -11.57 -16.80 11.68
N PRO A 65 -11.80 -18.05 11.25
CA PRO A 65 -11.21 -18.58 10.02
C PRO A 65 -11.42 -17.66 8.80
N PRO A 66 -10.48 -17.63 7.83
CA PRO A 66 -10.63 -16.87 6.60
C PRO A 66 -11.87 -17.28 5.82
N THR A 67 -12.70 -16.30 5.46
CA THR A 67 -13.90 -16.49 4.64
C THR A 67 -13.65 -16.22 3.17
N GLU A 68 -12.66 -15.38 2.84
CA GLU A 68 -12.31 -14.98 1.49
C GLU A 68 -10.79 -14.96 1.30
N PHE A 69 -10.36 -15.38 0.11
CA PHE A 69 -8.96 -15.45 -0.29
C PHE A 69 -8.77 -14.75 -1.63
N GLU A 70 -7.62 -14.09 -1.80
CA GLU A 70 -7.27 -13.40 -3.03
C GLU A 70 -5.82 -13.70 -3.43
N ALA A 71 -5.53 -13.65 -4.74
CA ALA A 71 -4.18 -13.85 -5.24
C ALA A 71 -3.23 -12.76 -4.70
N PRO A 72 -1.97 -13.09 -4.39
CA PRO A 72 -1.02 -12.12 -3.83
C PRO A 72 -0.44 -11.14 -4.86
N GLU A 73 -0.60 -11.40 -6.15
CA GLU A 73 0.06 -10.65 -7.24
C GLU A 73 -0.49 -9.22 -7.41
N PRO A 74 -1.82 -8.99 -7.47
CA PRO A 74 -2.37 -7.64 -7.58
C PRO A 74 -2.03 -6.73 -6.37
N PRO A 75 -2.12 -7.23 -5.12
CA PRO A 75 -1.67 -6.45 -3.95
C PRO A 75 -0.16 -6.13 -3.97
N GLN A 76 0.69 -7.00 -4.52
CA GLN A 76 2.13 -6.69 -4.67
C GLN A 76 2.37 -5.55 -5.66
N PHE A 77 1.64 -5.55 -6.79
CA PHE A 77 1.67 -4.43 -7.73
C PHE A 77 1.22 -3.13 -7.07
N ALA A 78 0.15 -3.16 -6.26
CA ALA A 78 -0.30 -2.00 -5.52
C ALA A 78 0.78 -1.46 -4.54
N GLN A 79 1.57 -2.35 -3.90
CA GLN A 79 2.70 -1.93 -3.07
C GLN A 79 3.81 -1.27 -3.89
N ALA A 80 4.10 -1.77 -5.10
CA ALA A 80 5.08 -1.17 -6.00
C ALA A 80 4.63 0.22 -6.47
N VAL A 81 3.35 0.40 -6.81
CA VAL A 81 2.80 1.71 -7.15
C VAL A 81 2.87 2.65 -5.94
N GLY A 82 2.49 2.18 -4.76
CA GLY A 82 2.62 2.93 -3.51
C GLY A 82 4.07 3.34 -3.20
N LEU A 83 5.05 2.47 -3.50
CA LEU A 83 6.47 2.78 -3.37
C LEU A 83 6.87 3.96 -4.25
N VAL A 84 6.44 3.99 -5.51
CA VAL A 84 6.73 5.08 -6.43
C VAL A 84 6.22 6.40 -5.87
N PHE A 85 4.96 6.46 -5.43
CA PHE A 85 4.40 7.67 -4.81
C PHE A 85 5.13 8.07 -3.53
N ALA A 86 5.49 7.10 -2.67
CA ALA A 86 6.20 7.37 -1.43
C ALA A 86 7.62 7.90 -1.67
N VAL A 87 8.35 7.37 -2.67
CA VAL A 87 9.69 7.84 -3.05
C VAL A 87 9.61 9.24 -3.65
N VAL A 88 8.67 9.50 -4.57
CA VAL A 88 8.44 10.85 -5.11
C VAL A 88 8.08 11.82 -3.99
N GLY A 89 7.22 11.40 -3.07
CA GLY A 89 6.86 12.17 -1.88
C GLY A 89 8.08 12.51 -1.03
N LEU A 90 8.95 11.53 -0.78
CA LEU A 90 10.16 11.70 0.02
C LEU A 90 11.15 12.67 -0.63
N ILE A 91 11.34 12.56 -1.96
CA ILE A 91 12.15 13.51 -2.73
C ILE A 91 11.53 14.92 -2.61
N GLY A 92 10.21 15.05 -2.76
CA GLY A 92 9.52 16.32 -2.62
C GLY A 92 9.65 16.97 -1.24
N TYR A 93 9.67 16.18 -0.15
CA TYR A 93 9.88 16.69 1.21
C TYR A 93 11.34 17.00 1.56
N THR A 94 12.31 16.37 0.88
CA THR A 94 13.75 16.51 1.21
C THR A 94 14.52 17.42 0.26
N ALA A 95 14.30 17.28 -1.05
CA ALA A 95 14.95 18.06 -2.11
C ALA A 95 14.05 19.16 -2.68
N GLY A 96 12.73 19.08 -2.45
CA GLY A 96 11.77 20.02 -3.01
C GLY A 96 11.41 19.72 -4.47
N PRO A 97 10.37 20.38 -5.01
CA PRO A 97 9.51 21.36 -4.34
C PRO A 97 8.47 20.69 -3.41
N GLN A 98 8.16 21.33 -2.28
CA GLN A 98 7.34 20.76 -1.22
C GLN A 98 5.90 20.41 -1.66
N TRP A 99 5.35 21.13 -2.64
CA TRP A 99 4.03 20.82 -3.20
C TRP A 99 4.00 19.43 -3.86
N LEU A 100 5.12 18.96 -4.44
CA LEU A 100 5.24 17.62 -5.02
C LEU A 100 5.17 16.55 -3.92
N GLY A 101 5.83 16.81 -2.79
CA GLY A 101 5.79 15.96 -1.60
C GLY A 101 4.36 15.78 -1.08
N LEU A 102 3.65 16.90 -0.92
CA LEU A 102 2.25 16.94 -0.47
C LEU A 102 1.31 16.23 -1.45
N ALA A 103 1.45 16.51 -2.75
CA ALA A 103 0.60 15.90 -3.78
C ALA A 103 0.79 14.37 -3.84
N ALA A 104 2.03 13.90 -3.87
CA ALA A 104 2.33 12.47 -3.94
C ALA A 104 1.87 11.73 -2.67
N ALA A 105 2.14 12.28 -1.48
CA ALA A 105 1.68 11.70 -0.22
C ALA A 105 0.14 11.74 -0.11
N GLY A 106 -0.52 12.80 -0.60
CA GLY A 106 -1.97 12.92 -0.66
C GLY A 106 -2.62 11.88 -1.59
N CYS A 107 -2.06 11.65 -2.77
CA CYS A 107 -2.52 10.59 -3.67
C CYS A 107 -2.37 9.19 -3.03
N ALA A 108 -1.22 8.92 -2.41
CA ALA A 108 -0.99 7.66 -1.70
C ALA A 108 -1.97 7.48 -0.53
N LEU A 109 -2.24 8.54 0.23
CA LEU A 109 -3.22 8.54 1.31
C LEU A 109 -4.62 8.23 0.79
N ALA A 110 -5.06 8.89 -0.29
CA ALA A 110 -6.37 8.67 -0.88
C ALA A 110 -6.54 7.21 -1.33
N ALA A 111 -5.54 6.64 -2.01
CA ALA A 111 -5.55 5.24 -2.43
C ALA A 111 -5.59 4.27 -1.24
N ALA A 112 -4.78 4.52 -0.20
CA ALA A 112 -4.76 3.71 1.01
C ALA A 112 -6.11 3.79 1.77
N PHE A 113 -6.67 4.99 1.91
CA PHE A 113 -7.94 5.22 2.59
C PHE A 113 -9.10 4.53 1.86
N LEU A 114 -9.15 4.62 0.53
CA LEU A 114 -10.19 3.98 -0.27
C LEU A 114 -10.18 2.45 -0.10
N ASN A 115 -8.98 1.85 -0.05
CA ASN A 115 -8.82 0.43 0.22
C ASN A 115 -9.20 0.06 1.67
N ALA A 116 -8.83 0.90 2.65
CA ALA A 116 -9.17 0.68 4.06
C ALA A 116 -10.69 0.80 4.34
N ALA A 117 -11.35 1.81 3.76
CA ALA A 117 -12.74 2.15 4.05
C ALA A 117 -13.74 1.35 3.21
N PHE A 118 -13.48 1.19 1.92
CA PHE A 118 -14.41 0.55 0.97
C PHE A 118 -13.93 -0.82 0.49
N GLY A 119 -12.73 -1.26 0.88
CA GLY A 119 -12.13 -2.48 0.35
C GLY A 119 -11.75 -2.38 -1.13
N TYR A 120 -11.72 -1.16 -1.70
CA TYR A 120 -11.45 -0.94 -3.11
C TYR A 120 -9.95 -0.67 -3.32
N CYS A 121 -9.25 -1.67 -3.84
CA CYS A 121 -7.83 -1.59 -4.18
C CYS A 121 -7.64 -1.04 -5.60
N LEU A 122 -7.50 0.28 -5.73
CA LEU A 122 -7.27 0.95 -7.03
C LEU A 122 -6.09 0.35 -7.82
N GLY A 123 -5.00 -0.02 -7.13
CA GLY A 123 -3.86 -0.68 -7.75
C GLY A 123 -4.17 -2.08 -8.28
N CYS A 124 -5.04 -2.83 -7.62
CA CYS A 124 -5.45 -4.16 -8.03
C CYS A 124 -6.33 -4.10 -9.29
N GLU A 125 -7.28 -3.16 -9.36
CA GLU A 125 -8.07 -2.90 -10.56
C GLU A 125 -7.20 -2.46 -11.75
N MET A 126 -6.25 -1.56 -11.51
CA MET A 126 -5.31 -1.12 -12.55
C MET A 126 -4.44 -2.27 -13.07
N TYR A 127 -4.01 -3.20 -12.21
CA TYR A 127 -3.31 -4.41 -12.62
C TYR A 127 -4.15 -5.28 -13.56
N LEU A 128 -5.43 -5.50 -13.24
CA LEU A 128 -6.34 -6.28 -14.10
C LEU A 128 -6.60 -5.59 -15.44
N VAL A 129 -6.75 -4.27 -15.45
CA VAL A 129 -6.90 -3.47 -16.67
C VAL A 129 -5.64 -3.59 -17.55
N VAL A 130 -4.45 -3.41 -16.98
CA VAL A 130 -3.18 -3.54 -17.71
C VAL A 130 -3.04 -4.94 -18.30
N ARG A 131 -3.25 -6.00 -17.50
CA ARG A 131 -3.24 -7.39 -17.98
C ARG A 131 -4.24 -7.62 -19.12
N ARG A 132 -5.46 -7.09 -19.02
CA ARG A 132 -6.50 -7.24 -20.05
C ARG A 132 -6.13 -6.53 -21.36
N VAL A 133 -5.45 -5.38 -21.29
CA VAL A 133 -5.00 -4.65 -22.47
C VAL A 133 -3.80 -5.35 -23.11
N THR A 134 -2.80 -5.78 -22.31
CA THR A 134 -1.58 -6.43 -22.82
C THR A 134 -1.86 -7.77 -23.49
N VAL A 135 -2.81 -8.56 -22.98
CA VAL A 135 -3.20 -9.86 -23.60
C VAL A 135 -4.02 -9.68 -24.89
N ARG A 136 -4.66 -8.53 -25.11
CA ARG A 136 -5.40 -8.22 -26.35
C ARG A 136 -4.47 -7.81 -27.51
N SER A 137 -3.26 -7.35 -27.19
CA SER A 137 -2.29 -6.85 -28.18
C SER A 137 -1.45 -7.94 -28.86
N GLU A 138 -1.71 -9.22 -28.57
CA GLU A 138 -1.18 -10.40 -29.28
C GLU A 138 -2.31 -11.12 -30.02
#